data_AF-A0A6L9GC37-F1
#
_entry.id   AF-A0A6L9GC37-F1
#
_cell.length_a   1.000
_cell.length_b   1.000
_cell.length_c   1.000
_cell.angle_alpha   90.00
_cell.angle_beta   90.00
_cell.angle_gamma   90.00
#
_symmetry.space_group_name_H-M   'P 1'
#
loop_
_entity.id
_entity.type
_entity.pdbx_description
1 polymer ?
#
loop_
_entity_poly.entity_id
_entity_poly.type
_entity_poly.pdbx_seq_one_letter_code
_entity_poly.pdbx_strand_id
1 'polypeptide(L)'
;MSHEATNWAIKQRGLKPTTKIVLWHLCDRFNPDYGCFPSQDRLAHDCEISRSTLNDHLGHLEAVGLLRRVPRLDPVTKRQLPT
;
A
#
# COMPACT_ATOMS: atom_id res chain seq x y z
N MET A 1 -11.10 4.10 7.91
CA MET A 1 -10.09 4.54 8.88
C MET A 1 -9.99 3.56 10.04
N SER A 2 -8.94 2.73 10.05
CA SER A 2 -8.56 1.98 11.25
C SER A 2 -7.60 2.83 12.08
N HIS A 3 -8.06 3.34 13.23
CA HIS A 3 -7.24 4.19 14.12
C HIS A 3 -6.02 3.44 14.66
N GLU A 4 -6.14 2.13 14.91
CA GLU A 4 -5.03 1.31 15.39
C GLU A 4 -3.96 1.12 14.31
N ALA A 5 -4.36 0.80 13.07
CA ALA A 5 -3.43 0.57 11.96
C ALA A 5 -2.68 1.85 11.60
N THR A 6 -3.38 2.99 11.53
CA THR A 6 -2.77 4.30 11.24
C THR A 6 -1.79 4.73 12.35
N ASN A 7 -2.11 4.46 13.62
CA ASN A 7 -1.19 4.67 14.74
C ASN A 7 0.05 3.77 14.67
N TRP A 8 -0.10 2.51 14.24
CA TRP A 8 1.03 1.62 14.00
C TRP A 8 1.95 2.14 12.89
N ALA A 9 1.40 2.66 11.79
CA ALA A 9 2.18 3.23 10.68
C ALA A 9 3.06 4.41 11.12
N ILE A 10 2.51 5.31 11.95
CA ILE A 10 3.23 6.50 12.46
C ILE A 10 4.43 6.10 13.33
N LYS A 11 4.28 5.01 14.12
CA LYS A 11 5.33 4.49 15.02
C LYS A 11 6.53 3.93 14.27
N GLN A 12 6.38 3.47 13.02
CA GLN A 12 7.49 2.94 12.22
C GLN A 12 8.63 3.96 12.08
N ARG A 13 9.87 3.50 12.16
CA ARG A 13 11.09 4.33 12.07
C ARG A 13 11.96 3.87 10.89
N GLY A 14 12.88 4.72 10.46
CA GLY A 14 13.79 4.41 9.34
C GLY A 14 13.18 4.55 7.93
N LEU A 15 11.90 4.93 7.82
CA LEU A 15 11.24 5.17 6.53
C LEU A 15 11.47 6.61 6.05
N LYS A 16 11.66 6.79 4.74
CA LYS A 16 11.57 8.10 4.09
C LYS A 16 10.16 8.69 4.32
N PRO A 17 10.01 10.02 4.41
CA PRO A 17 8.72 10.66 4.65
C PRO A 17 7.60 10.18 3.72
N THR A 18 7.85 10.15 2.40
CA THR A 18 6.87 9.68 1.41
C THR A 18 6.52 8.21 1.57
N THR A 19 7.49 7.34 1.87
CA THR A 19 7.24 5.92 2.15
C THR A 19 6.34 5.73 3.39
N LYS A 20 6.52 6.58 4.40
CA LYS A 20 5.67 6.57 5.60
C LYS A 20 4.24 7.05 5.28
N ILE A 21 4.06 8.05 4.41
CA ILE A 21 2.74 8.50 3.94
C ILE A 21 2.03 7.37 3.19
N VAL A 22 2.72 6.67 2.30
CA VAL A 22 2.18 5.50 1.58
C VAL A 22 1.71 4.44 2.56
N LEU A 23 2.53 4.10 3.56
CA LEU A 23 2.14 3.13 4.61
C LEU A 23 0.91 3.59 5.39
N TRP A 24 0.85 4.88 5.74
CA TRP A 24 -0.27 5.44 6.48
C TRP A 24 -1.58 5.35 5.71
N HIS A 25 -1.60 5.69 4.41
CA HIS A 25 -2.79 5.54 3.56
C HIS A 25 -3.22 4.09 3.39
N LEU A 26 -2.27 3.14 3.29
CA LEU A 26 -2.59 1.71 3.27
C LEU A 26 -3.26 1.26 4.57
N CYS A 27 -2.75 1.73 5.71
CA CYS A 27 -3.33 1.43 7.02
C CYS A 27 -4.72 2.08 7.23
N ASP A 28 -4.93 3.31 6.74
CA ASP A 28 -6.23 3.98 6.80
C ASP A 28 -7.31 3.20 6.03
N ARG A 29 -6.90 2.60 4.90
CA ARG A 29 -7.74 1.84 3.98
C ARG A 29 -7.84 0.34 4.32
N PHE A 30 -7.18 -0.12 5.37
CA PHE A 30 -7.25 -1.52 5.81
C PHE A 30 -8.61 -1.83 6.44
N ASN A 31 -9.24 -2.90 5.98
CA ASN A 31 -10.42 -3.51 6.58
C ASN A 31 -10.01 -4.86 7.22
N PRO A 32 -10.34 -5.15 8.49
CA PRO A 32 -9.97 -6.41 9.15
C PRO A 32 -10.52 -7.68 8.49
N ASP A 33 -11.74 -7.63 7.97
CA ASP A 33 -12.44 -8.79 7.40
C ASP A 33 -12.03 -9.04 5.95
N TYR A 34 -11.72 -7.97 5.22
CA TYR A 34 -11.47 -8.05 3.78
C TYR A 34 -10.01 -7.80 3.41
N GLY A 35 -9.26 -7.00 4.17
CA GLY A 35 -7.89 -6.60 3.87
C GLY A 35 -7.80 -5.19 3.29
N CYS A 36 -6.73 -4.91 2.52
CA CYS A 36 -6.47 -3.60 1.91
C CYS A 36 -6.39 -3.72 0.38
N PHE A 37 -7.32 -3.09 -0.33
CA PHE A 37 -7.43 -3.18 -1.79
C PHE A 37 -7.62 -1.83 -2.53
N PRO A 38 -6.85 -0.78 -2.22
CA PRO A 38 -6.86 0.41 -3.07
C PRO A 38 -6.27 0.05 -4.44
N SER A 39 -6.81 0.64 -5.52
CA SER A 39 -6.07 0.69 -6.78
C SER A 39 -4.81 1.53 -6.60
N GLN A 40 -3.73 1.16 -7.30
CA GLN A 40 -2.51 1.98 -7.28
C GLN A 40 -2.76 3.43 -7.73
N ASP A 41 -3.63 3.66 -8.71
CA ASP A 41 -3.94 5.03 -9.17
C ASP A 41 -4.56 5.88 -8.06
N ARG A 42 -5.49 5.30 -7.28
CA ARG A 42 -6.10 6.01 -6.15
C ARG A 42 -5.07 6.26 -5.04
N LEU A 43 -4.25 5.26 -4.71
CA LEU A 43 -3.22 5.39 -3.68
C LEU A 43 -2.15 6.42 -4.08
N ALA A 44 -1.77 6.46 -5.36
CA ALA A 44 -0.81 7.42 -5.91
C ALA A 44 -1.37 8.85 -5.81
N HIS A 45 -2.63 9.04 -6.17
CA HIS A 45 -3.34 10.31 -6.02
C HIS A 45 -3.37 10.76 -4.55
N ASP A 46 -3.74 9.88 -3.61
CA ASP A 46 -3.81 10.22 -2.18
C ASP A 46 -2.43 10.59 -1.61
N CYS A 47 -1.38 9.91 -2.08
CA CYS A 47 0.00 10.16 -1.65
C CYS A 47 0.67 11.29 -2.43
N GLU A 48 -0.03 11.92 -3.38
CA GLU A 48 0.47 13.00 -4.25
C GLU A 48 1.78 12.65 -4.99
N ILE A 49 1.86 11.44 -5.51
CA ILE A 49 3.01 10.93 -6.26
C ILE A 49 2.60 10.25 -7.56
N SER A 50 3.55 10.09 -8.49
CA SER A 50 3.31 9.27 -9.67
C SER A 50 3.17 7.80 -9.30
N ARG A 51 2.51 7.03 -10.18
CA ARG A 51 2.40 5.57 -10.01
C ARG A 51 3.75 4.85 -10.04
N SER A 52 4.73 5.36 -10.79
CA SER A 52 6.10 4.80 -10.77
C SER A 52 6.74 4.98 -9.40
N THR A 53 6.71 6.19 -8.85
CA THR A 53 7.24 6.49 -7.51
C THR A 53 6.49 5.72 -6.43
N LEU A 54 5.17 5.53 -6.57
CA LEU A 54 4.40 4.66 -5.68
C LEU A 54 4.94 3.23 -5.68
N ASN A 55 5.20 2.65 -6.85
CA ASN A 55 5.73 1.29 -6.95
C ASN A 55 7.12 1.14 -6.30
N ASP A 56 7.98 2.16 -6.41
CA ASP A 56 9.28 2.17 -5.72
C ASP A 56 9.09 2.16 -4.19
N HIS A 57 8.16 2.95 -3.67
CA HIS A 57 7.85 2.98 -2.23
C HIS A 57 7.19 1.68 -1.74
N LEU A 58 6.30 1.07 -2.54
CA LEU A 58 5.74 -0.24 -2.23
C LEU A 58 6.84 -1.32 -2.20
N GLY A 59 7.76 -1.30 -3.15
CA GLY A 59 8.91 -2.20 -3.16
C GLY A 59 9.81 -2.02 -1.93
N HIS A 60 10.04 -0.78 -1.50
CA HIS A 60 10.78 -0.53 -0.27
C HIS A 60 10.04 -1.06 0.97
N LEU A 61 8.73 -0.84 1.09
CA LEU A 61 7.92 -1.37 2.21
C LEU A 61 7.93 -2.90 2.28
N GLU A 62 7.94 -3.59 1.14
CA GLU A 62 8.11 -5.04 1.07
C GLU A 62 9.51 -5.48 1.49
N ALA A 63 10.55 -4.79 1.01
CA ALA A 63 11.93 -5.11 1.34
C ALA A 63 12.22 -5.00 2.85
N VAL A 64 11.54 -4.08 3.55
CA VAL A 64 11.63 -3.93 5.01
C VAL A 64 10.57 -4.74 5.79
N GLY A 65 9.76 -5.55 5.10
CA GLY A 65 8.81 -6.48 5.73
C GLY A 65 7.55 -5.84 6.31
N LEU A 66 7.23 -4.60 5.94
CA LEU A 66 6.04 -3.88 6.45
C LEU A 66 4.78 -4.12 5.59
N LEU A 67 4.94 -4.73 4.42
CA LEU A 67 3.84 -5.04 3.51
C LEU A 67 4.13 -6.33 2.72
N ARG A 68 3.07 -6.98 2.26
CA ARG A 68 3.10 -8.05 1.27
C ARG A 68 2.06 -7.77 0.18
N ARG A 69 2.47 -7.66 -1.08
CA ARG A 69 1.52 -7.60 -2.20
C ARG A 69 1.04 -9.00 -2.58
N VAL A 70 -0.25 -9.11 -2.86
CA VAL A 70 -0.85 -10.33 -3.43
C VAL A 70 -1.29 -9.98 -4.85
N PRO A 71 -0.69 -10.59 -5.90
CA PRO A 71 -1.10 -10.34 -7.27
C PRO A 71 -2.54 -10.84 -7.45
N ARG A 72 -3.39 -10.00 -8.04
CA ARG A 72 -4.74 -10.42 -8.45
C ARG A 72 -4.62 -11.03 -9.85
N LEU A 73 -5.07 -12.26 -10.00
CA LEU A 73 -5.18 -12.93 -11.30
C LEU A 73 -6.61 -12.80 -11.80
N ASP A 74 -6.75 -12.56 -13.10
CA ASP A 74 -8.01 -12.68 -13.79
C ASP A 74 -8.50 -14.14 -13.67
N PRO A 75 -9.72 -14.38 -13.17
CA PRO A 75 -10.18 -15.74 -12.91
C PRO A 75 -10.33 -16.57 -14.20
N VAL A 76 -10.59 -15.91 -15.33
CA VAL A 76 -10.84 -16.51 -16.65
C VAL A 76 -9.53 -16.62 -17.43
N THR A 77 -8.80 -15.52 -17.59
CA THR A 77 -7.60 -15.48 -18.45
C THR A 77 -6.33 -15.86 -17.72
N LYS A 78 -6.36 -15.99 -16.39
CA LYS A 78 -5.20 -16.20 -15.49
C LYS A 78 -4.10 -15.14 -15.65
N ARG A 79 -4.36 -14.04 -16.35
CA ARG A 79 -3.43 -12.92 -16.49
C ARG A 79 -3.39 -12.12 -15.19
N GLN A 80 -2.24 -11.54 -14.87
CA GLN A 80 -2.14 -10.60 -13.77
C GLN A 80 -2.97 -9.35 -14.10
N LEU A 81 -3.93 -9.03 -13.23
CA LEU A 81 -4.65 -7.78 -13.29
C LEU A 81 -3.71 -6.64 -12.87
N PRO A 82 -3.89 -5.42 -13.42
CA PRO A 82 -3.15 -4.27 -12.95
C PRO A 82 -3.39 -4.09 -11.46
N THR A 83 -2.32 -4.15 -10.67
CA THR A 83 -2.32 -3.71 -9.26
C THR A 83 -2.44 -2.20 -9.18
#